data_AF-A0A944BLR9-F1
#
_entry.id   AF-A0A944BLR9-F1
#
_cell.length_a   1.000
_cell.length_b   1.000
_cell.length_c   1.000
_cell.angle_alpha   90.00
_cell.angle_beta   90.00
_cell.angle_gamma   90.00
#
_symmetry.space_group_name_H-M   'P 1'
#
loop_
_entity.id
_entity.type
_entity.pdbx_description
1 polymer ?
#
loop_
_entity_poly.entity_id
_entity_poly.type
_entity_poly.pdbx_seq_one_letter_code
_entity_poly.pdbx_strand_id
1 'polypeptide(L)'
;QSGSMGRKSLYALDNLWDGIGGLVATSPNVKYLAGKVTIYSSSPEMSRKAMIYFLQKFLGDKEGLLVSHHPETVTESEKNTFDEMFNADNLKDNYKILNNFVKSMGDTIPPLIHSYIELSPTMKTFGTTFDPDFGDAYDTAMIITLDDVYESKRNRYINTYFDQSKK
;
A
#
# COMPACT_ATOMS: atom_id res chain seq x y z
N GLN A 1 -23.99 5.22 -11.58
CA GLN A 1 -23.87 3.74 -11.58
C GLN A 1 -22.44 3.38 -11.15
N SER A 2 -22.21 3.03 -9.89
CA SER A 2 -20.85 2.77 -9.34
C SER A 2 -20.78 1.54 -8.42
N GLY A 3 -21.90 0.89 -8.09
CA GLY A 3 -21.93 -0.22 -7.12
C GLY A 3 -21.45 -1.58 -7.64
N SER A 4 -21.41 -1.79 -8.96
CA SER A 4 -21.06 -3.10 -9.55
C SER A 4 -19.54 -3.33 -9.64
N MET A 5 -18.77 -2.27 -9.92
CA MET A 5 -17.32 -2.35 -10.13
C MET A 5 -16.55 -2.43 -8.80
N GLY A 6 -16.97 -1.66 -7.79
CA GLY A 6 -16.38 -1.72 -6.44
C GLY A 6 -16.52 -3.10 -5.79
N ARG A 7 -17.67 -3.76 -5.98
CA ARG A 7 -17.94 -5.08 -5.41
C ARG A 7 -17.07 -6.19 -6.03
N LYS A 8 -16.77 -6.13 -7.33
CA LYS A 8 -15.84 -7.07 -7.98
C LYS A 8 -14.39 -6.87 -7.54
N SER A 9 -13.95 -5.62 -7.34
CA SER A 9 -12.58 -5.33 -6.86
C SER A 9 -12.35 -5.80 -5.41
N LEU A 10 -13.37 -5.74 -4.55
CA LEU A 10 -13.30 -6.25 -3.18
C LEU A 10 -13.00 -7.76 -3.16
N TYR A 11 -13.69 -8.55 -4.00
CA TYR A 11 -13.44 -9.99 -4.09
C TYR A 11 -12.07 -10.32 -4.67
N ALA A 12 -11.54 -9.51 -5.60
CA ALA A 12 -10.22 -9.74 -6.17
C ALA A 12 -9.10 -9.58 -5.13
N LEU A 13 -9.19 -8.56 -4.26
CA LEU A 13 -8.22 -8.38 -3.19
C LEU A 13 -8.36 -9.44 -2.09
N ASP A 14 -9.59 -9.80 -1.72
CA ASP A 14 -9.81 -10.90 -0.77
C ASP A 14 -9.22 -12.22 -1.29
N ASN A 15 -9.43 -12.54 -2.59
CA ASN A 15 -8.86 -13.72 -3.22
C ASN A 15 -7.32 -13.68 -3.28
N LEU A 16 -6.72 -12.50 -3.52
CA LEU A 16 -5.27 -12.34 -3.47
C LEU A 16 -4.73 -12.72 -2.09
N TRP A 17 -5.39 -12.25 -1.03
CA TRP A 17 -5.01 -12.57 0.34
C TRP A 17 -5.28 -14.01 0.73
N ASP A 18 -6.35 -14.63 0.23
CA ASP A 18 -6.58 -16.07 0.40
C ASP A 18 -5.44 -16.89 -0.23
N GLY A 19 -4.99 -16.53 -1.43
CA GLY A 19 -3.87 -17.20 -2.10
C GLY A 19 -2.54 -17.02 -1.37
N ILE A 20 -2.24 -15.79 -0.92
CA ILE A 20 -1.06 -15.50 -0.10
C ILE A 20 -1.11 -16.29 1.21
N GLY A 21 -2.28 -16.35 1.86
CA GLY A 21 -2.46 -17.07 3.11
C GLY A 21 -2.25 -18.57 2.98
N GLY A 22 -2.70 -19.18 1.88
CA GLY A 22 -2.39 -20.57 1.56
C GLY A 22 -0.88 -20.83 1.45
N LEU A 23 -0.13 -19.96 0.76
CA LEU A 23 1.33 -20.07 0.64
C LEU A 23 2.06 -19.89 1.96
N VAL A 24 1.62 -18.95 2.79
CA VAL A 24 2.17 -18.71 4.13
C VAL A 24 1.93 -19.94 5.02
N ALA A 25 0.74 -20.56 4.93
CA ALA A 25 0.40 -21.74 5.72
C ALA A 25 1.29 -22.95 5.39
N THR A 26 1.74 -23.10 4.13
CA THR A 26 2.66 -24.17 3.72
C THR A 26 4.14 -23.82 3.91
N SER A 27 4.47 -22.59 4.30
CA SER A 27 5.84 -22.08 4.36
C SER A 27 6.16 -21.48 5.73
N PRO A 28 6.35 -22.31 6.77
CA PRO A 28 6.39 -21.88 8.18
C PRO A 28 7.58 -20.97 8.52
N ASN A 29 8.60 -20.90 7.66
CA ASN A 29 9.79 -20.08 7.88
C ASN A 29 9.70 -18.69 7.21
N VAL A 30 8.61 -18.39 6.49
CA VAL A 30 8.43 -17.08 5.85
C VAL A 30 8.07 -16.06 6.92
N LYS A 31 8.85 -14.97 7.00
CA LYS A 31 8.65 -13.88 7.96
C LYS A 31 8.14 -12.59 7.30
N TYR A 32 8.45 -12.41 6.02
CA TYR A 32 8.19 -11.18 5.29
C TYR A 32 7.53 -11.49 3.95
N LEU A 33 6.60 -10.63 3.56
CA LEU A 33 6.10 -10.53 2.19
C LEU A 33 6.67 -9.26 1.57
N ALA A 34 7.23 -9.37 0.37
CA ALA A 34 7.71 -8.24 -0.41
C ALA A 34 6.89 -8.09 -1.69
N GLY A 35 6.67 -6.85 -2.11
CA GLY A 35 5.92 -6.55 -3.32
C GLY A 35 6.07 -5.09 -3.72
N LYS A 36 5.21 -4.65 -4.65
CA LYS A 36 5.12 -3.25 -5.06
C LYS A 36 3.68 -2.80 -5.11
N VAL A 37 3.47 -1.50 -4.93
CA VAL A 37 2.24 -0.81 -5.30
C VAL A 37 2.53 0.13 -6.46
N THR A 38 1.59 0.19 -7.40
CA THR A 38 1.72 0.97 -8.63
C THR A 38 0.73 2.15 -8.60
N ILE A 39 1.24 3.34 -8.93
CA ILE A 39 0.46 4.55 -9.22
C ILE A 39 0.70 4.86 -10.70
N TYR A 40 -0.35 4.93 -11.52
CA TYR A 40 -0.18 5.15 -12.96
C TYR A 40 0.12 6.62 -13.27
N SER A 41 0.87 6.86 -14.35
CA SER A 41 1.13 8.22 -14.87
C SER A 41 -0.14 9.01 -15.23
N SER A 42 -1.27 8.32 -15.48
CA SER A 42 -2.58 8.93 -15.70
C SER A 42 -3.14 9.67 -14.49
N SER A 43 -2.67 9.36 -13.27
CA SER A 43 -3.04 10.10 -12.07
C SER A 43 -2.53 11.55 -12.16
N PRO A 44 -3.34 12.55 -11.79
CA PRO A 44 -2.89 13.94 -11.71
C PRO A 44 -1.60 14.04 -10.88
N GLU A 45 -0.62 14.81 -11.36
CA GLU A 45 0.71 14.87 -10.77
C GLU A 45 0.66 15.16 -9.26
N MET A 46 -0.16 16.12 -8.83
CA MET A 46 -0.32 16.43 -7.41
C MET A 46 -0.94 15.27 -6.60
N SER A 47 -1.90 14.53 -7.15
CA SER A 47 -2.45 13.32 -6.50
C SER A 47 -1.37 12.27 -6.34
N ARG A 48 -0.59 12.02 -7.40
CA ARG A 48 0.52 11.08 -7.38
C ARG A 48 1.57 11.47 -6.35
N LYS A 49 2.04 12.72 -6.37
CA LYS A 49 3.03 13.21 -5.41
C LYS A 49 2.52 13.19 -3.98
N ALA A 50 1.25 13.51 -3.74
CA ALA A 50 0.65 13.38 -2.41
C ALA A 50 0.63 11.92 -1.92
N MET A 51 0.29 10.96 -2.78
CA MET A 51 0.33 9.53 -2.44
C MET A 51 1.76 9.06 -2.15
N ILE A 52 2.73 9.41 -3.00
CA ILE A 52 4.15 9.06 -2.81
C ILE A 52 4.68 9.65 -1.50
N TYR A 53 4.44 10.93 -1.27
CA TYR A 53 4.85 11.62 -0.05
C TYR A 53 4.21 10.99 1.19
N PHE A 54 2.92 10.66 1.15
CA PHE A 54 2.23 9.99 2.25
C PHE A 54 2.88 8.66 2.60
N LEU A 55 3.15 7.80 1.60
CA LEU A 55 3.83 6.53 1.80
C LEU A 55 5.21 6.74 2.44
N GLN A 56 6.00 7.68 1.92
CA GLN A 56 7.34 7.97 2.44
C GLN A 56 7.32 8.53 3.87
N LYS A 57 6.41 9.46 4.18
CA LYS A 57 6.32 10.10 5.51
C LYS A 57 5.96 9.08 6.57
N PHE A 58 4.86 8.36 6.36
CA PHE A 58 4.24 7.52 7.37
C PHE A 58 4.69 6.06 7.36
N LEU A 59 5.07 5.53 6.20
CA LEU A 59 5.42 4.12 6.00
C LEU A 59 6.83 3.96 5.41
N GLY A 60 7.57 5.03 5.22
CA GLY A 60 8.88 4.99 4.59
C GLY A 60 9.91 4.28 5.48
N ASP A 61 10.80 3.56 4.83
CA ASP A 61 11.96 2.94 5.45
C ASP A 61 12.79 3.94 6.27
N LYS A 62 13.02 3.61 7.54
CA LYS A 62 13.81 4.41 8.48
C LYS A 62 15.23 3.87 8.65
N GLU A 63 15.51 2.66 8.18
CA GLU A 63 16.81 2.00 8.34
C GLU A 63 17.67 2.09 7.07
N GLY A 64 17.10 2.50 5.93
CA GLY A 64 17.83 2.62 4.67
C GLY A 64 18.22 1.27 4.05
N LEU A 65 17.36 0.27 4.20
CA LEU A 65 17.51 -1.08 3.66
C LEU A 65 17.47 -1.11 2.12
N LEU A 66 16.70 -0.21 1.49
CA LEU A 66 16.55 -0.14 0.04
C LEU A 66 16.40 1.30 -0.45
N VAL A 67 17.11 1.62 -1.52
CA VAL A 67 17.08 2.95 -2.16
C VAL A 67 16.72 2.77 -3.64
N SER A 68 15.81 3.61 -4.13
CA SER A 68 15.47 3.63 -5.56
C SER A 68 16.63 4.20 -6.39
N HIS A 69 16.92 3.57 -7.52
CA HIS A 69 17.94 4.06 -8.46
C HIS A 69 17.50 5.36 -9.16
N HIS A 70 16.21 5.52 -9.41
CA HIS A 70 15.61 6.67 -10.07
C HIS A 70 14.39 7.16 -9.29
N PRO A 71 14.59 7.77 -8.11
CA PRO A 71 13.48 8.14 -7.24
C PRO A 71 12.63 9.25 -7.87
N GLU A 72 11.32 9.09 -7.81
CA GLU A 72 10.40 10.19 -8.07
C GLU A 72 10.63 11.29 -7.02
N THR A 73 10.71 12.53 -7.48
CA THR A 73 11.06 13.66 -6.62
C THR A 73 9.83 14.47 -6.22
N VAL A 74 9.72 14.69 -4.91
CA VAL A 74 8.83 15.71 -4.34
C VAL A 74 9.71 16.90 -3.99
N THR A 75 9.44 18.04 -4.62
CA THR A 75 10.19 19.28 -4.40
C THR A 75 10.01 19.76 -2.95
N GLU A 76 10.94 20.58 -2.46
CA GLU A 76 10.88 21.07 -1.08
C GLU A 76 9.61 21.90 -0.81
N SER A 77 9.15 22.65 -1.81
CA SER A 77 7.88 23.38 -1.71
C SER A 77 6.68 22.44 -1.56
N GLU A 78 6.63 21.37 -2.34
CA GLU A 78 5.55 20.37 -2.25
C GLU A 78 5.60 19.61 -0.92
N LYS A 79 6.79 19.27 -0.42
CA LYS A 79 6.92 18.66 0.90
C LYS A 79 6.32 19.54 1.99
N ASN A 80 6.64 20.83 2.01
CA ASN A 80 6.08 21.77 2.98
C ASN A 80 4.55 21.81 2.90
N THR A 81 3.98 21.86 1.69
CA THR A 81 2.53 21.79 1.48
C THR A 81 1.94 20.48 2.03
N PHE A 82 2.57 19.34 1.75
CA PHE A 82 2.07 18.05 2.23
C PHE A 82 2.30 17.85 3.73
N ASP A 83 3.33 18.44 4.32
CA ASP A 83 3.56 18.47 5.76
C ASP A 83 2.43 19.19 6.49
N GLU A 84 2.03 20.36 5.99
CA GLU A 84 0.89 21.14 6.51
C GLU A 84 -0.44 20.40 6.30
N MET A 85 -0.60 19.73 5.16
CA MET A 85 -1.81 18.97 4.83
C MET A 85 -1.96 17.73 5.71
N PHE A 86 -0.88 16.99 5.95
CA PHE A 86 -0.88 15.76 6.74
C PHE A 86 -0.53 16.03 8.21
N ASN A 87 -1.43 16.75 8.89
CA ASN A 87 -1.25 17.25 10.25
C ASN A 87 -2.12 16.56 11.32
N ALA A 88 -2.82 15.47 10.97
CA ALA A 88 -3.64 14.76 11.94
C ALA A 88 -2.79 13.88 12.88
N ASP A 89 -3.34 13.51 14.04
CA ASP A 89 -2.60 12.79 15.09
C ASP A 89 -2.26 11.33 14.74
N ASN A 90 -3.00 10.74 13.79
CA ASN A 90 -2.87 9.31 13.48
C ASN A 90 -2.91 9.03 11.97
N LEU A 91 -2.36 7.88 11.58
CA LEU A 91 -2.27 7.43 10.20
C LEU A 91 -3.64 7.37 9.51
N LYS A 92 -4.66 6.90 10.23
CA LYS A 92 -6.01 6.70 9.69
C LYS A 92 -6.66 8.02 9.29
N ASP A 93 -6.51 9.06 10.10
CA ASP A 93 -7.07 10.38 9.80
C ASP A 93 -6.26 11.09 8.72
N ASN A 94 -4.94 10.97 8.70
CA ASN A 94 -4.12 11.45 7.58
C ASN A 94 -4.47 10.72 6.26
N TYR A 95 -4.79 9.43 6.31
CA TYR A 95 -5.26 8.69 5.14
C TYR A 95 -6.61 9.20 4.62
N LYS A 96 -7.54 9.61 5.51
CA LYS A 96 -8.78 10.26 5.08
C LYS A 96 -8.52 11.60 4.39
N ILE A 97 -7.57 12.39 4.91
CA ILE A 97 -7.14 13.64 4.28
C ILE A 97 -6.60 13.36 2.86
N LEU A 98 -5.69 12.39 2.72
CA LEU A 98 -5.16 11.97 1.41
C LEU A 98 -6.30 11.57 0.47
N ASN A 99 -7.22 10.71 0.91
CA ASN A 99 -8.33 10.23 0.10
C ASN A 99 -9.22 11.36 -0.38
N ASN A 100 -9.52 12.34 0.48
CA ASN A 100 -10.32 13.50 0.11
C ASN A 100 -9.59 14.40 -0.89
N PHE A 101 -8.29 14.62 -0.70
CA PHE A 101 -7.46 15.39 -1.61
C PHE A 101 -7.42 14.74 -3.00
N VAL A 102 -7.07 13.46 -3.08
CA VAL A 102 -7.01 12.71 -4.34
C VAL A 102 -8.38 12.71 -5.05
N LYS A 103 -9.48 12.57 -4.31
CA LYS A 103 -10.84 12.69 -4.86
C LYS A 103 -11.18 14.09 -5.37
N SER A 104 -10.74 15.14 -4.70
CA SER A 104 -10.96 16.52 -5.17
C SER A 104 -10.25 16.81 -6.49
N MET A 105 -9.22 16.03 -6.81
CA MET A 105 -8.50 16.07 -8.10
C MET A 105 -9.14 15.15 -9.16
N GLY A 106 -10.29 14.52 -8.87
CA GLY A 106 -10.96 13.60 -9.78
C GLY A 106 -10.31 12.23 -9.91
N ASP A 107 -9.41 11.87 -8.98
CA ASP A 107 -8.67 10.62 -8.97
C ASP A 107 -9.06 9.74 -7.76
N THR A 108 -8.56 8.51 -7.71
CA THR A 108 -8.77 7.58 -6.60
C THR A 108 -7.47 6.90 -6.20
N ILE A 109 -7.27 6.71 -4.89
CA ILE A 109 -6.12 5.94 -4.39
C ILE A 109 -6.24 4.49 -4.89
N PRO A 110 -5.17 3.90 -5.45
CA PRO A 110 -5.13 2.49 -5.80
C PRO A 110 -5.59 1.60 -4.63
N PRO A 111 -6.58 0.70 -4.81
CA PRO A 111 -7.14 -0.11 -3.73
C PRO A 111 -6.10 -0.92 -2.94
N LEU A 112 -5.03 -1.36 -3.61
CA LEU A 112 -3.94 -2.11 -2.97
C LEU A 112 -3.27 -1.31 -1.85
N ILE A 113 -3.01 -0.01 -2.04
CA ILE A 113 -2.40 0.84 -1.01
C ILE A 113 -3.26 0.82 0.25
N HIS A 114 -4.57 1.00 0.10
CA HIS A 114 -5.50 0.97 1.22
C HIS A 114 -5.46 -0.38 1.96
N SER A 115 -5.53 -1.48 1.21
CA SER A 115 -5.60 -2.80 1.81
C SER A 115 -4.32 -3.23 2.49
N TYR A 116 -3.15 -2.78 2.03
CA TYR A 116 -1.89 -3.03 2.73
C TYR A 116 -1.76 -2.23 4.03
N ILE A 117 -2.18 -0.96 4.03
CA ILE A 117 -2.22 -0.13 5.25
C ILE A 117 -3.14 -0.74 6.31
N GLU A 118 -4.27 -1.31 5.90
CA GLU A 118 -5.20 -1.98 6.82
C GLU A 118 -4.77 -3.38 7.26
N LEU A 119 -3.72 -3.95 6.67
CA LEU A 119 -3.31 -5.32 6.94
C LEU A 119 -2.34 -5.41 8.12
N SER A 120 -1.39 -4.49 8.20
CA SER A 120 -0.32 -4.51 9.18
C SER A 120 0.13 -3.09 9.52
N PRO A 121 0.37 -2.79 10.81
CA PRO A 121 0.92 -1.51 11.24
C PRO A 121 2.40 -1.36 10.88
N THR A 122 3.10 -2.43 10.47
CA THR A 122 4.53 -2.43 10.15
C THR A 122 4.81 -2.52 8.66
N MET A 123 3.79 -2.26 7.83
CA MET A 123 4.00 -2.04 6.40
C MET A 123 5.08 -0.98 6.19
N LYS A 124 6.12 -1.36 5.47
CA LYS A 124 7.25 -0.49 5.11
C LYS A 124 7.26 -0.30 3.60
N THR A 125 7.57 0.91 3.17
CA THR A 125 7.70 1.30 1.77
C THR A 125 9.10 1.83 1.50
N PHE A 126 9.56 1.62 0.28
CA PHE A 126 10.85 2.04 -0.22
C PHE A 126 10.61 2.90 -1.46
N GLY A 127 11.40 3.97 -1.61
CA GLY A 127 11.14 5.09 -2.51
C GLY A 127 10.56 4.71 -3.87
N THR A 128 9.69 5.56 -4.40
CA THR A 128 8.99 5.32 -5.66
C THR A 128 9.93 5.54 -6.85
N THR A 129 9.89 4.67 -7.85
CA THR A 129 10.58 4.85 -9.13
C THR A 129 9.58 5.01 -10.26
N PHE A 130 9.93 5.79 -11.28
CA PHE A 130 9.21 5.77 -12.55
C PHE A 130 9.75 4.62 -13.42
N ASP A 131 8.83 3.83 -13.98
CA ASP A 131 9.10 2.69 -14.86
C ASP A 131 8.36 2.92 -16.20
N PRO A 132 9.06 3.43 -17.24
CA PRO A 132 8.48 3.64 -18.56
C PRO A 132 8.26 2.32 -19.31
N ASP A 133 9.01 1.26 -19.01
CA ASP A 133 8.94 -0.03 -19.69
C ASP A 133 7.71 -0.85 -19.23
N PHE A 134 7.14 -0.49 -18.07
CA PHE A 134 5.95 -1.12 -17.51
C PHE A 134 4.72 -0.20 -17.50
N GLY A 135 4.44 0.46 -18.63
CA GLY A 135 3.20 1.20 -18.84
C GLY A 135 3.17 2.56 -18.14
N ASP A 136 4.30 3.27 -18.14
CA ASP A 136 4.47 4.58 -17.51
C ASP A 136 3.95 4.58 -16.06
N ALA A 137 4.51 3.69 -15.26
CA ALA A 137 4.08 3.41 -13.90
C ALA A 137 5.03 4.03 -12.88
N TYR A 138 4.47 4.46 -11.75
CA TYR A 138 5.23 4.84 -10.57
C TYR A 138 5.11 3.74 -9.54
N ASP A 139 6.19 2.99 -9.36
CA ASP A 139 6.22 1.81 -8.50
C ASP A 139 6.93 2.10 -7.19
N THR A 140 6.25 1.79 -6.10
CA THR A 140 6.78 1.87 -4.74
C THR A 140 6.95 0.45 -4.21
N ALA A 141 8.20 0.07 -3.92
CA ALA A 141 8.47 -1.21 -3.29
C ALA A 141 7.96 -1.21 -1.84
N MET A 142 7.55 -2.37 -1.34
CA MET A 142 7.01 -2.53 0.01
C MET A 142 7.34 -3.88 0.63
N ILE A 143 7.40 -3.91 1.95
CA ILE A 143 7.54 -5.12 2.77
C ILE A 143 6.48 -5.10 3.88
N ILE A 144 5.96 -6.28 4.20
CA ILE A 144 5.08 -6.53 5.34
C ILE A 144 5.68 -7.65 6.18
N THR A 145 5.76 -7.44 7.50
CA THR A 145 6.07 -8.50 8.46
C THR A 145 4.82 -9.32 8.75
N LEU A 146 4.88 -10.64 8.53
CA LEU A 146 3.73 -11.53 8.70
C LEU A 146 3.24 -11.62 10.14
N ASP A 147 4.16 -11.58 11.10
CA ASP A 147 3.84 -11.65 12.54
C ASP A 147 3.07 -10.42 13.03
N ASP A 148 3.20 -9.30 12.31
CA ASP A 148 2.52 -8.03 12.63
C ASP A 148 1.19 -7.88 11.89
N VAL A 149 0.79 -8.86 11.07
CA VAL A 149 -0.53 -8.83 10.42
C VAL A 149 -1.60 -8.89 11.51
N TYR A 150 -2.56 -7.97 11.46
CA TYR A 150 -3.62 -7.92 12.47
C TYR A 150 -4.32 -9.27 12.63
N GLU A 151 -4.57 -9.66 13.88
CA GLU A 151 -5.10 -10.99 14.21
C GLU A 151 -6.40 -11.31 13.44
N SER A 152 -7.29 -10.32 13.29
CA SER A 152 -8.53 -10.47 12.52
C SER A 152 -8.28 -10.82 11.04
N LYS A 153 -7.24 -10.22 10.43
CA LYS A 153 -6.81 -10.49 9.05
C LYS A 153 -6.09 -11.84 8.97
N ARG A 154 -5.22 -12.15 9.93
CA ARG A 154 -4.52 -13.44 10.03
C ARG A 154 -5.52 -14.60 10.17
N ASN A 155 -6.53 -14.44 11.00
CA ASN A 155 -7.60 -15.43 11.18
C ASN A 155 -8.39 -15.65 9.88
N ARG A 156 -8.70 -14.57 9.16
CA ARG A 156 -9.46 -14.63 7.92
C ARG A 156 -8.71 -15.32 6.78
N TYR A 157 -7.45 -14.94 6.57
CA TYR A 157 -6.72 -15.34 5.36
C TYR A 157 -5.70 -16.46 5.58
N ILE A 158 -5.16 -16.62 6.79
CA ILE A 158 -4.03 -17.54 7.04
C ILE A 158 -4.46 -18.75 7.88
N ASN A 159 -5.12 -18.53 9.03
CA ASN A 159 -5.42 -19.61 9.98
C ASN A 159 -6.43 -20.64 9.44
N THR A 160 -7.32 -20.22 8.55
CA THR A 160 -8.27 -21.11 7.85
C THR A 160 -7.57 -22.27 7.14
N TYR A 161 -6.32 -22.10 6.70
CA TYR A 161 -5.53 -23.14 6.04
C TYR A 161 -4.77 -24.06 7.01
N PHE A 162 -4.36 -23.55 8.18
CA PHE A 162 -3.72 -24.38 9.22
C PHE A 162 -4.68 -25.40 9.86
N ASP A 163 -5.97 -25.08 9.92
CA ASP A 163 -6.99 -26.01 10.40
C ASP A 163 -7.38 -27.07 9.35
N GLN A 164 -7.17 -26.78 8.06
CA GLN A 164 -7.44 -27.71 6.97
C GLN A 164 -6.31 -28.71 6.74
N SER A 165 -5.04 -28.31 6.97
CA SER A 165 -3.88 -29.21 6.84
C SER A 165 -3.76 -30.25 7.96
N LYS A 166 -4.61 -30.17 9.00
CA LYS A 166 -4.72 -31.15 10.09
C LYS A 166 -5.80 -32.22 9.86
N LYS A 167 -6.52 -32.18 8.74
CA LYS A 167 -7.45 -33.23 8.30
C LYS A 167 -6.82 -34.08 7.21
#